data_AF-A0A3B9BAA4-F1
#
_entry.id   AF-A0A3B9BAA4-F1
#
_cell.length_a   1.000
_cell.length_b   1.000
_cell.length_c   1.000
_cell.angle_alpha   90.00
_cell.angle_beta   90.00
_cell.angle_gamma   90.00
#
_symmetry.space_group_name_H-M   'P 1'
#
loop_
_entity.id
_entity.type
_entity.pdbx_description
1 polymer ?
#
loop_
_entity_poly.entity_id
_entity_poly.type
_entity_poly.pdbx_seq_one_letter_code
_entity_poly.pdbx_strand_id
1 'polypeptide(L)'
;VEELEALSRQLYDLNGEGIRLTLSGPEFFVSKLDEVKIDLMQRATQNGRERAEIMAESSGESLGSLVSARQGVIQITKPNSTRTSSYGIYDTETIEKVVKLVVTLEFKIGK
;
A
#
# COMPACT_ATOMS: atom_id res chain seq x y z
N VAL A 1 27.18 18.92 -19.61
CA VAL A 1 27.04 20.30 -19.12
C VAL A 1 26.48 21.19 -20.23
N GLU A 2 27.08 21.19 -21.42
CA GLU A 2 26.54 21.93 -22.58
C GLU A 2 25.09 21.57 -22.94
N GLU A 3 24.72 20.28 -22.93
CA GLU A 3 23.33 19.84 -23.18
C GLU A 3 22.33 20.38 -22.14
N LEU A 4 22.74 20.47 -20.87
CA LEU A 4 21.90 21.00 -19.80
C LEU A 4 21.69 22.52 -19.98
N GLU A 5 22.73 23.24 -20.40
CA GLU A 5 22.61 24.66 -20.70
C GLU A 5 21.75 24.93 -21.94
N ALA A 6 21.90 24.12 -23.00
CA ALA A 6 21.08 24.23 -24.20
C ALA A 6 19.60 23.97 -23.90
N LEU A 7 19.32 22.91 -23.14
CA LEU A 7 17.97 22.58 -22.69
C LEU A 7 17.39 23.69 -21.81
N SER A 8 18.18 24.21 -20.86
CA SER A 8 17.76 25.31 -19.99
C SER A 8 17.37 26.56 -20.79
N ARG A 9 18.17 26.95 -21.80
CA ARG A 9 17.86 28.09 -22.69
C ARG A 9 16.53 27.89 -23.44
N GLN A 10 16.31 26.71 -24.01
CA GLN A 10 15.06 26.39 -24.71
C GLN A 10 13.84 26.43 -23.78
N LEU A 11 13.99 26.01 -22.52
CA LEU A 11 12.92 26.09 -21.53
C LEU A 11 12.55 27.54 -21.18
N TYR A 12 13.53 28.45 -21.14
CA TYR A 12 13.27 29.88 -20.94
C TYR A 12 12.53 30.52 -22.10
N ASP A 13 12.89 30.19 -23.34
CA ASP A 13 12.24 30.71 -24.54
C ASP A 13 10.76 30.28 -24.60
N LEU A 14 10.50 28.99 -24.34
CA LEU A 14 9.14 28.43 -24.30
C LEU A 14 8.28 29.05 -23.19
N ASN A 15 8.89 29.34 -22.03
CA ASN A 15 8.19 30.06 -20.96
C ASN A 15 7.88 31.52 -21.35
N GLY A 16 8.75 32.18 -22.11
CA GLY A 16 8.52 33.53 -22.66
C GLY A 16 7.35 33.60 -23.66
N GLU A 17 7.08 32.51 -24.36
CA GLU A 17 5.93 32.33 -25.25
C GLU A 17 4.63 31.97 -24.51
N GLY A 18 4.67 31.88 -23.17
CA GLY A 18 3.55 31.46 -22.35
C GLY A 18 3.28 29.96 -22.34
N ILE A 19 4.17 29.16 -22.96
CA ILE A 19 4.08 27.69 -22.98
C ILE A 19 4.66 27.14 -21.68
N ARG A 20 3.80 26.59 -20.83
CA ARG A 20 4.22 25.94 -19.58
C ARG A 20 4.49 24.46 -19.80
N LEU A 21 5.76 24.09 -19.80
CA LEU A 21 6.17 22.68 -19.78
C LEU A 21 6.05 22.11 -18.38
N THR A 22 5.23 21.07 -18.24
CA THR A 22 5.15 20.28 -17.01
C THR A 22 5.81 18.95 -17.29
N LEU A 23 6.97 18.71 -16.69
CA LEU A 23 7.63 17.40 -16.76
C LEU A 23 6.94 16.47 -15.75
N SER A 24 6.04 15.62 -16.23
CA SER A 24 5.63 14.44 -15.47
C SER A 24 6.72 13.39 -15.64
N GLY A 25 7.41 13.04 -14.55
CA GLY A 25 8.34 11.90 -14.54
C GLY A 25 7.64 10.58 -14.87
N PRO A 26 8.40 9.49 -15.06
CA PRO A 26 7.82 8.18 -15.26
C PRO A 26 7.00 7.73 -14.04
N GLU A 27 5.94 6.97 -14.30
CA GLU A 27 5.13 6.34 -13.27
C GLU A 27 5.46 4.85 -13.14
N PHE A 28 5.54 4.38 -11.90
CA PHE A 28 5.94 3.01 -11.57
C PHE A 28 4.77 2.23 -10.96
N PHE A 29 4.45 1.08 -11.55
CA PHE A 29 3.33 0.23 -11.16
C PHE A 29 3.78 -1.18 -10.76
N VAL A 30 3.05 -1.80 -9.84
CA VAL A 30 3.24 -3.19 -9.42
C VAL A 30 2.58 -4.12 -10.44
N SER A 31 3.39 -4.82 -11.24
CA SER A 31 2.91 -5.71 -12.30
C SER A 31 2.14 -6.93 -11.80
N LYS A 32 2.57 -7.52 -10.68
CA LYS A 32 1.98 -8.74 -10.09
C LYS A 32 1.10 -8.45 -8.88
N LEU A 33 0.36 -7.35 -8.91
CA LEU A 33 -0.38 -6.90 -7.74
C LEU A 33 -1.39 -7.94 -7.24
N ASP A 34 -2.03 -8.70 -8.13
CA ASP A 34 -3.04 -9.68 -7.73
C ASP A 34 -2.43 -10.89 -7.01
N GLU A 35 -1.26 -11.37 -7.44
CA GLU A 35 -0.51 -12.41 -6.71
C GLU A 35 -0.14 -11.92 -5.30
N VAL A 36 0.37 -10.69 -5.19
CA VAL A 36 0.74 -10.07 -3.92
C VAL A 36 -0.46 -9.90 -3.00
N LYS A 37 -1.64 -9.55 -3.54
CA LYS A 37 -2.88 -9.43 -2.75
C LYS A 37 -3.28 -10.76 -2.09
N ILE A 38 -3.23 -11.85 -2.84
CA ILE A 38 -3.60 -13.17 -2.32
C ILE A 38 -2.63 -13.62 -1.22
N ASP A 39 -1.32 -13.48 -1.44
CA ASP A 39 -0.30 -13.77 -0.42
C ASP A 39 -0.52 -12.96 0.87
N LEU A 40 -0.71 -11.64 0.73
CA LEU A 40 -0.92 -10.76 1.87
C LEU A 40 -2.22 -11.09 2.63
N MET A 41 -3.28 -11.45 1.92
CA MET A 41 -4.54 -11.84 2.56
C MET A 41 -4.36 -13.11 3.38
N GLN A 42 -3.71 -14.14 2.84
CA GLN A 42 -3.41 -15.38 3.57
C GLN A 42 -2.59 -15.10 4.83
N ARG A 43 -1.50 -14.33 4.69
CA ARG A 43 -0.60 -13.99 5.81
C ARG A 43 -1.30 -13.15 6.87
N ALA A 44 -2.07 -12.14 6.47
CA ALA A 44 -2.81 -11.29 7.39
C ALA A 44 -3.91 -12.07 8.13
N THR A 45 -4.60 -12.98 7.45
CA THR A 45 -5.61 -13.84 8.08
C THR A 45 -4.99 -14.82 9.07
N GLN A 46 -3.88 -15.48 8.70
CA GLN A 46 -3.15 -16.37 9.60
C GLN A 46 -2.67 -15.62 10.86
N ASN A 47 -2.07 -14.44 10.66
CA ASN A 47 -1.62 -13.61 11.78
C ASN A 47 -2.77 -13.13 12.66
N GLY A 48 -3.90 -12.74 12.06
CA GLY A 48 -5.10 -12.35 12.81
C GLY A 48 -5.66 -13.50 13.66
N ARG A 49 -5.67 -14.72 13.11
CA ARG A 49 -6.10 -15.92 13.84
C ARG A 49 -5.16 -16.25 15.00
N GLU A 50 -3.86 -16.30 14.76
CA GLU A 50 -2.86 -16.58 15.81
C GLU A 50 -2.99 -15.60 16.99
N ARG A 51 -3.17 -14.31 16.70
CA ARG A 51 -3.39 -13.30 17.74
C ARG A 51 -4.69 -13.51 18.50
N ALA A 52 -5.75 -13.92 17.81
CA ALA A 52 -7.02 -14.24 18.45
C ALA A 52 -6.93 -15.50 19.34
N GLU A 53 -6.17 -16.52 18.93
CA GLU A 53 -5.89 -17.72 19.74
C GLU A 53 -5.17 -17.36 21.04
N ILE A 54 -4.09 -16.58 20.95
CA ILE A 54 -3.34 -16.10 22.12
C ILE A 54 -4.26 -15.35 23.10
N MET A 55 -5.14 -14.48 22.59
CA MET A 55 -6.06 -13.70 23.42
C MET A 55 -7.11 -14.59 24.11
N ALA A 56 -7.67 -15.56 23.41
CA ALA A 56 -8.64 -16.50 23.95
C ALA A 56 -8.02 -17.34 25.08
N GLU A 57 -6.88 -17.99 24.79
CA GLU A 57 -6.16 -18.83 25.75
C GLU A 57 -5.75 -18.04 27.00
N SER A 58 -5.23 -16.83 26.82
CA SER A 58 -4.86 -15.94 27.94
C SER A 58 -6.05 -15.53 28.80
N SER A 59 -7.27 -15.65 28.27
CA SER A 59 -8.52 -15.35 28.97
C SER A 59 -9.20 -16.60 29.55
N GLY A 60 -8.57 -17.78 29.44
CA GLY A 60 -9.12 -19.05 29.90
C GLY A 60 -10.22 -19.63 29.01
N GLU A 61 -10.33 -19.14 27.77
CA GLU A 61 -11.31 -19.59 26.78
C GLU A 61 -10.60 -20.20 25.57
N SER A 62 -11.35 -20.86 24.69
CA SER A 62 -10.84 -21.40 23.42
C SER A 62 -11.33 -20.58 22.23
N LEU A 63 -10.49 -20.48 21.18
CA LEU A 63 -10.89 -19.82 19.94
C LEU A 63 -11.83 -20.72 19.14
N GLY A 64 -13.03 -20.22 18.85
CA GLY A 64 -14.05 -20.91 18.08
C GLY A 64 -13.96 -20.66 16.56
N SER A 65 -15.08 -20.90 15.87
CA SER A 65 -15.17 -20.70 14.42
C SER A 65 -15.17 -19.22 14.03
N LEU A 66 -14.65 -18.95 12.82
CA LEU A 66 -14.73 -17.63 12.19
C LEU A 66 -16.19 -17.30 11.86
N VAL A 67 -16.66 -16.14 12.32
CA VAL A 67 -18.03 -15.63 12.12
C VAL A 67 -18.08 -14.63 10.98
N SER A 68 -17.08 -13.75 10.91
CA SER A 68 -17.00 -12.69 9.91
C SER A 68 -15.55 -12.41 9.57
N ALA A 69 -15.30 -12.10 8.30
CA ALA A 69 -14.02 -11.62 7.81
C ALA A 69 -14.25 -10.44 6.88
N ARG A 70 -13.50 -9.37 7.10
CA ARG A 70 -13.52 -8.18 6.26
C ARG A 70 -12.10 -7.80 5.89
N GLN A 71 -11.88 -7.50 4.62
CA GLN A 71 -10.62 -6.96 4.13
C GLN A 71 -10.72 -5.42 4.09
N GLY A 72 -9.71 -4.74 4.62
CA GLY A 72 -9.54 -3.30 4.47
C GLY A 72 -8.96 -2.90 3.12
N VAL A 73 -8.91 -1.58 2.89
CA VAL A 73 -8.26 -1.00 1.70
C VAL A 73 -6.75 -1.23 1.70
N ILE A 74 -6.19 -1.53 0.54
CA ILE A 74 -4.76 -1.75 0.36
C ILE A 74 -4.04 -0.40 0.29
N GLN A 75 -2.89 -0.32 0.95
CA GLN A 75 -2.00 0.83 0.88
C GLN A 75 -0.71 0.42 0.17
N ILE A 76 -0.37 1.10 -0.91
CA ILE A 76 0.86 0.92 -1.68
C ILE A 76 1.63 2.24 -1.62
N THR A 77 2.66 2.27 -0.79
CA THR A 77 3.43 3.49 -0.49
C THR A 77 4.91 3.29 -0.80
N LYS A 78 5.67 4.39 -0.89
CA LYS A 78 7.13 4.32 -0.85
C LYS A 78 7.67 3.80 0.51
N PRO A 79 8.92 3.31 0.58
CA PRO A 79 9.56 2.92 1.83
C PRO A 79 9.52 4.02 2.89
N ASN A 80 9.46 3.63 4.17
CA ASN A 80 9.40 4.53 5.33
C ASN A 80 8.22 5.52 5.34
N SER A 81 7.21 5.30 4.49
CA SER A 81 6.00 6.14 4.49
C SER A 81 5.05 5.76 5.63
N THR A 82 4.56 6.79 6.33
CA THR A 82 3.47 6.70 7.31
C THR A 82 2.12 7.11 6.72
N ARG A 83 2.07 7.44 5.42
CA ARG A 83 0.84 7.89 4.76
C ARG A 83 -0.18 6.75 4.73
N THR A 84 -1.43 7.08 5.00
CA THR A 84 -2.59 6.19 4.85
C THR A 84 -3.78 6.99 4.33
N SER A 85 -4.74 6.30 3.70
CA SER A 85 -5.99 6.88 3.23
C SER A 85 -7.13 5.88 3.38
N SER A 86 -8.33 6.38 3.69
CA SER A 86 -9.56 5.57 3.74
C SER A 86 -9.90 4.94 2.39
N TYR A 87 -9.46 5.56 1.28
CA TYR A 87 -9.65 5.04 -0.08
C TYR A 87 -8.45 4.22 -0.59
N GLY A 88 -7.38 4.09 0.21
CA GLY A 88 -6.12 3.53 -0.25
C GLY A 88 -5.15 4.58 -0.79
N ILE A 89 -3.87 4.21 -0.85
CA ILE A 89 -2.81 4.98 -1.50
C ILE A 89 -2.20 4.09 -2.57
N TYR A 90 -1.97 4.66 -3.75
CA TYR A 90 -1.12 4.06 -4.77
C TYR A 90 -0.07 5.08 -5.16
N ASP A 91 1.10 4.98 -4.56
CA ASP A 91 2.26 5.77 -4.96
C ASP A 91 2.71 5.30 -6.36
N THR A 92 2.85 6.22 -7.32
CA THR A 92 3.44 5.94 -8.65
C THR A 92 4.83 6.57 -8.82
N GLU A 93 5.33 7.29 -7.81
CA GLU A 93 6.56 8.09 -7.89
C GLU A 93 7.84 7.25 -7.72
N THR A 94 7.82 6.19 -6.90
CA THR A 94 9.02 5.39 -6.59
C THR A 94 9.03 4.02 -7.26
N ILE A 95 10.18 3.40 -7.47
CA ILE A 95 10.24 1.99 -7.91
C ILE A 95 9.93 1.06 -6.74
N GLU A 96 10.60 1.26 -5.61
CA GLU A 96 10.38 0.46 -4.41
C GLU A 96 9.01 0.77 -3.79
N LYS A 97 8.28 -0.28 -3.41
CA LYS A 97 6.94 -0.20 -2.83
C LYS A 97 6.84 -1.02 -1.56
N VAL A 98 6.10 -0.50 -0.59
CA VAL A 98 5.63 -1.19 0.59
C VAL A 98 4.12 -1.36 0.46
N VAL A 99 3.66 -2.61 0.46
CA VAL A 99 2.23 -2.94 0.37
C VAL A 99 1.73 -3.36 1.75
N LYS A 100 0.65 -2.72 2.22
CA LYS A 100 0.00 -3.03 3.49
C LYS A 100 -1.46 -3.40 3.24
N LEU A 101 -1.89 -4.49 3.86
CA LEU A 101 -3.27 -4.97 3.87
C LEU A 101 -3.65 -5.30 5.30
N VAL A 102 -4.85 -4.91 5.70
CA VAL A 102 -5.41 -5.19 7.03
C VAL A 102 -6.65 -6.05 6.85
N VAL A 103 -6.80 -7.05 7.70
CA VAL A 103 -8.02 -7.85 7.81
C VAL A 103 -8.63 -7.66 9.19
N THR A 104 -9.95 -7.67 9.24
CA THR A 104 -10.73 -7.71 10.49
C THR A 104 -11.45 -9.04 10.53
N LEU A 105 -11.15 -9.83 11.56
CA LEU A 105 -11.71 -11.16 11.76
C LEU A 105 -12.51 -11.16 13.06
N GLU A 106 -13.70 -11.73 13.03
CA GLU A 106 -14.53 -11.95 14.21
C GLU A 106 -14.67 -13.46 14.41
N PHE A 107 -14.29 -13.94 15.60
CA PHE A 107 -14.38 -15.34 15.96
C PHE A 107 -15.39 -15.53 17.10
N LYS A 108 -16.01 -16.70 17.15
CA LYS A 108 -16.67 -17.14 18.38
C LYS A 108 -15.61 -17.41 19.45
N ILE A 109 -15.98 -17.18 20.70
CA ILE A 109 -15.23 -17.62 21.87
C ILE A 109 -16.07 -18.68 22.56
N GLY A 110 -15.45 -19.76 23.02
CA GLY A 110 -16.12 -20.84 23.73
C GLY A 110 -15.36 -21.27 24.98
N LYS A 111 -16.10 -21.77 25.97
CA LYS A 111 -15.54 -22.47 27.14
C LYS A 111 -14.81 -23.74 26.75
#